data_AF-A0A1G2YV24-F1
#
_entry.id   AF-A0A1G2YV24-F1
#
_cell.length_a   1.000
_cell.length_b   1.000
_cell.length_c   1.000
_cell.angle_alpha   90.00
_cell.angle_beta   90.00
_cell.angle_gamma   90.00
#
_symmetry.space_group_name_H-M   'P 1'
#
loop_
_entity.id
_entity.type
_entity.pdbx_description
1 polymer ?
#
loop_
_entity_poly.entity_id
_entity_poly.type
_entity_poly.pdbx_seq_one_letter_code
_entity_poly.pdbx_strand_id
1 'polypeptide(L)'
;MRWPMAVLAAMCLGIGLLAPLAVYTVLPAVRVMAPAAGDSLIEPTASVIRSLAGIIGASTGLLLLAVVLFLVRRRLPRAREEAVTGTWDCGYARPTPRMQYTASSFAQPLTDLFRIFLETRKHGTAVHGFFPKEASFGTDTPDTARERLFAPLFRGIDHALAPIRKMQHGRIHEYLLYIAIVLVLLLLWKAGGRQ
;
A
#
# COMPACT_ATOMS: atom_id res chain seq x y z
N MET A 1 -1.80 7.37 20.56
CA MET A 1 -1.93 7.26 19.08
C MET A 1 -1.48 8.50 18.29
N ARG A 2 -1.52 9.72 18.85
CA ARG A 2 -1.10 10.94 18.10
C ARG A 2 0.42 11.12 17.98
N TRP A 3 1.19 10.64 18.96
CA TRP A 3 2.65 10.73 18.97
C TRP A 3 3.34 10.05 17.77
N PRO A 4 3.02 8.79 17.41
CA PRO A 4 3.58 8.17 16.20
C PRO A 4 3.25 8.95 14.92
N MET A 5 2.01 9.45 14.79
CA MET A 5 1.60 10.24 13.63
C MET A 5 2.36 11.58 13.56
N ALA A 6 2.57 12.24 14.70
CA ALA A 6 3.35 13.47 14.76
C ALA A 6 4.82 13.24 14.40
N VAL A 7 5.42 12.14 14.88
CA VAL A 7 6.81 11.77 14.54
C VAL A 7 6.94 11.49 13.04
N LEU A 8 6.04 10.69 12.45
CA LEU A 8 6.06 10.42 11.01
C LEU A 8 5.88 11.71 10.18
N ALA A 9 4.96 12.58 10.60
CA ALA A 9 4.76 13.87 9.93
C ALA A 9 6.01 14.75 10.01
N ALA A 10 6.66 14.82 11.17
CA ALA A 10 7.91 15.56 11.34
C ALA A 10 9.05 14.98 10.50
N MET A 11 9.14 13.65 10.40
CA MET A 11 10.10 12.98 9.51
C MET A 11 9.82 13.30 8.04
N CYS A 12 8.57 13.26 7.57
CA CYS A 12 8.23 13.62 6.19
C CYS A 12 8.59 15.07 5.87
N LEU A 13 8.31 16.01 6.78
CA LEU A 13 8.70 17.41 6.62
C LEU A 13 10.21 17.58 6.63
N GLY A 14 10.91 16.89 7.54
CA GLY A 14 12.37 16.92 7.63
C GLY A 14 13.04 16.40 6.35
N ILE A 15 12.60 15.24 5.84
CA ILE A 15 13.12 14.64 4.60
C ILE A 15 12.82 15.56 3.41
N GLY A 16 11.61 16.13 3.32
CA GLY A 16 11.23 17.02 2.22
C GLY A 16 12.01 18.33 2.21
N LEU A 17 12.18 18.97 3.37
CA LEU A 17 12.90 20.26 3.49
C LEU A 17 14.42 20.10 3.35
N LEU A 18 14.97 18.96 3.79
CA LEU A 18 16.40 18.66 3.75
C LEU A 18 16.80 17.84 2.51
N ALA A 19 15.92 17.67 1.52
CA ALA A 19 16.20 16.87 0.34
C ALA A 19 17.50 17.28 -0.42
N PRO A 20 17.85 18.58 -0.58
CA PRO A 20 19.09 18.98 -1.23
C PRO A 20 20.33 18.58 -0.42
N LEU A 21 20.23 18.62 0.91
CA LEU A 21 21.28 18.16 1.81
C LEU A 21 21.45 16.64 1.72
N ALA A 22 20.36 15.88 1.64
CA ALA A 22 20.40 14.43 1.46
C ALA A 22 21.07 14.03 0.13
N VAL A 23 20.82 14.77 -0.96
CA VAL A 23 21.51 14.54 -2.24
C VAL A 23 23.00 14.87 -2.12
N TYR A 24 23.35 15.97 -1.43
CA TYR A 24 24.74 16.37 -1.21
C TYR A 24 25.53 15.32 -0.40
N THR A 25 24.94 14.71 0.62
CA THR A 25 25.62 13.71 1.46
C THR A 25 25.79 12.35 0.78
N VAL A 26 24.89 11.98 -0.14
CA VAL A 26 24.95 10.71 -0.88
C VAL A 26 25.91 10.78 -2.07
N LEU A 27 26.13 11.97 -2.64
CA LEU A 27 26.94 12.16 -3.84
C LEU A 27 28.38 11.60 -3.74
N PRO A 28 29.12 11.76 -2.62
CA PRO A 28 30.45 11.16 -2.46
C PRO A 28 30.43 9.63 -2.52
N ALA A 29 29.43 8.98 -1.93
CA ALA A 29 29.30 7.52 -1.97
C ALA A 29 29.03 7.02 -3.40
N VAL A 30 28.19 7.73 -4.15
CA VAL A 30 27.91 7.43 -5.55
C VAL A 30 29.17 7.54 -6.41
N ARG A 31 30.03 8.55 -6.17
CA ARG A 31 31.30 8.71 -6.89
C ARG A 31 32.27 7.55 -6.66
N VAL A 32 32.30 6.98 -5.45
CA VAL A 32 33.12 5.80 -5.14
C VAL A 32 32.56 4.55 -5.81
N MET A 33 31.23 4.38 -5.83
CA MET A 33 30.58 3.19 -6.40
C MET A 33 30.51 3.19 -7.93
N ALA A 34 30.51 4.37 -8.57
CA ALA A 34 30.40 4.51 -10.01
C ALA A 34 31.43 5.53 -10.57
N PRO A 35 32.73 5.18 -10.62
CA PRO A 35 33.80 6.11 -10.99
C PRO A 35 33.67 6.65 -12.42
N ALA A 36 33.24 5.79 -13.36
CA ALA A 36 33.04 6.16 -14.77
C ALA A 36 31.87 7.13 -15.00
N ALA A 37 30.92 7.20 -14.06
CA ALA A 37 29.81 8.13 -14.08
C ALA A 37 30.05 9.36 -13.17
N GLY A 38 31.03 9.29 -12.26
CA GLY A 38 31.25 10.31 -11.23
C GLY A 38 31.50 11.71 -11.79
N ASP A 39 32.28 11.80 -12.87
CA ASP A 39 32.63 13.08 -13.51
C ASP A 39 31.57 13.59 -14.50
N SER A 40 30.85 12.69 -15.18
CA SER A 40 29.75 13.05 -16.08
C SER A 40 28.47 13.47 -15.35
N LEU A 41 28.38 13.21 -14.04
CA LEU A 41 27.23 13.55 -13.20
C LEU A 41 27.33 14.91 -12.51
N ILE A 42 28.47 15.62 -12.58
CA ILE A 42 28.69 16.88 -11.81
C ILE A 42 27.76 18.02 -12.28
N GLU A 43 27.70 18.27 -13.59
CA GLU A 43 26.82 19.30 -14.17
C GLU A 43 25.32 18.98 -13.99
N PRO A 44 24.85 17.74 -14.28
CA PRO A 44 23.48 17.34 -14.01
C PRO A 44 23.09 17.46 -12.52
N THR A 45 23.97 17.07 -11.60
CA THR A 45 23.64 17.14 -10.15
C THR A 45 23.57 18.56 -9.63
N ALA A 46 24.42 19.47 -10.09
CA ALA A 46 24.32 20.88 -9.71
C ALA A 46 23.00 21.51 -10.18
N SER A 47 22.54 21.17 -11.39
CA SER A 47 21.23 21.60 -11.91
C SER A 47 20.08 21.05 -11.08
N VAL A 48 20.10 19.74 -10.79
CA VAL A 48 19.09 19.06 -9.97
C VAL A 48 18.99 19.68 -8.57
N ILE A 49 20.13 19.94 -7.91
CA ILE A 49 20.16 20.56 -6.58
C ILE A 49 19.54 21.98 -6.63
N ARG A 50 19.85 22.78 -7.65
CA ARG A 50 19.26 24.12 -7.82
C ARG A 50 17.74 24.06 -8.03
N SER A 51 17.27 23.17 -8.90
CA SER A 51 15.83 22.96 -9.13
C SER A 51 15.12 22.50 -7.84
N LEU A 52 15.73 21.57 -7.10
CA LEU A 52 15.18 21.06 -5.85
C LEU A 52 15.12 22.15 -4.77
N ALA A 53 16.16 22.97 -4.67
CA ALA A 53 16.17 24.14 -3.79
C ALA A 53 15.08 25.15 -4.16
N GLY A 54 14.87 25.40 -5.45
CA GLY A 54 13.78 26.26 -5.94
C GLY A 54 12.39 25.71 -5.59
N ILE A 55 12.15 24.42 -5.80
CA ILE A 55 10.89 23.74 -5.46
C ILE A 55 10.62 23.81 -3.95
N ILE A 56 11.65 23.59 -3.13
CA ILE A 56 11.54 23.67 -1.67
C ILE A 56 11.28 25.10 -1.22
N GLY A 57 11.96 26.09 -1.82
CA GLY A 57 11.71 27.50 -1.56
C GLY A 57 10.27 27.89 -1.85
N ALA A 58 9.76 27.51 -3.03
CA ALA A 58 8.36 27.75 -3.42
C ALA A 58 7.36 27.04 -2.50
N SER A 59 7.60 25.76 -2.20
CA SER A 59 6.72 24.96 -1.32
C SER A 59 6.70 25.50 0.10
N THR A 60 7.86 25.90 0.64
CA THR A 60 7.97 26.52 1.96
C THR A 60 7.28 27.88 1.97
N GLY A 61 7.43 28.68 0.91
CA GLY A 61 6.72 29.94 0.73
C GLY A 61 5.20 29.76 0.73
N LEU A 62 4.69 28.77 -0.01
CA LEU A 62 3.26 28.44 -0.05
C LEU A 62 2.74 27.97 1.31
N LEU A 63 3.51 27.15 2.02
CA LEU A 63 3.19 26.69 3.38
C LEU A 63 3.14 27.87 4.37
N LEU A 64 4.15 28.76 4.34
CA LEU A 64 4.17 29.95 5.18
C LEU A 64 3.00 30.87 4.85
N LEU A 65 2.69 31.09 3.57
CA LEU A 65 1.53 31.86 3.14
C LEU A 65 0.23 31.24 3.68
N ALA A 66 0.05 29.92 3.56
CA ALA A 66 -1.12 29.22 4.10
C ALA A 66 -1.24 29.38 5.62
N VAL A 67 -0.12 29.28 6.36
CA VAL A 67 -0.08 29.52 7.81
C VAL A 67 -0.44 30.97 8.15
N VAL A 68 0.12 31.94 7.44
CA VAL A 68 -0.20 33.36 7.63
C VAL A 68 -1.68 33.63 7.36
N LEU A 69 -2.21 33.15 6.22
CA LEU A 69 -3.63 33.28 5.88
C LEU A 69 -4.54 32.62 6.92
N PHE A 70 -4.14 31.46 7.45
CA PHE A 70 -4.86 30.79 8.52
C PHE A 70 -4.86 31.59 9.83
N LEU A 71 -3.71 32.14 10.23
CA LEU A 71 -3.59 32.99 11.41
C LEU A 71 -4.39 34.28 11.26
N VAL A 72 -4.30 34.94 10.11
CA VAL A 72 -5.11 36.11 9.77
C VAL A 72 -6.60 35.78 9.86
N ARG A 73 -7.05 34.69 9.20
CA ARG A 73 -8.44 34.22 9.27
C ARG A 73 -8.91 33.93 10.69
N ARG A 74 -8.04 33.43 11.57
CA ARG A 74 -8.35 33.21 13.00
C ARG A 74 -8.48 34.50 13.80
N ARG A 75 -7.80 35.57 13.38
CA ARG A 75 -7.83 36.89 14.04
C ARG A 75 -8.98 37.78 13.55
N LEU A 76 -9.52 37.50 12.36
CA LEU A 76 -10.71 38.18 11.88
C LEU A 76 -11.90 37.86 12.80
N PRO A 77 -12.68 38.87 13.20
CA PRO A 77 -13.88 38.63 13.99
C PRO A 77 -14.80 37.67 13.23
N ARG A 78 -15.13 36.54 13.86
CA ARG A 78 -16.17 35.64 13.35
C ARG A 78 -17.51 36.37 13.48
N ALA A 79 -17.90 37.09 12.43
CA ALA A 79 -19.26 37.53 12.29
C ALA A 79 -20.13 36.28 12.17
N ARG A 80 -20.97 36.04 13.18
CA ARG A 80 -21.90 34.91 13.33
C ARG A 80 -21.27 33.58 13.79
N GLU A 81 -21.86 33.05 14.86
CA GLU A 81 -21.94 31.61 15.06
C GLU A 81 -22.68 31.05 13.84
N GLU A 82 -21.92 30.50 12.90
CA GLU A 82 -22.48 29.62 11.88
C GLU A 82 -23.04 28.41 12.63
N ALA A 83 -24.34 28.45 12.93
CA ALA A 83 -25.06 27.26 13.33
C ALA A 83 -24.71 26.19 12.30
N VAL A 84 -24.21 25.04 12.75
CA VAL A 84 -23.90 23.90 11.90
C VAL A 84 -25.22 23.34 11.38
N THR A 85 -25.78 24.00 10.37
CA THR A 85 -26.97 23.58 9.64
C THR A 85 -26.51 22.83 8.39
N GLY A 86 -27.20 21.76 8.03
CA GLY A 86 -26.94 21.05 6.78
C GLY A 86 -27.05 22.02 5.60
N THR A 87 -25.98 22.14 4.82
CA THR A 87 -25.90 23.11 3.72
C THR A 87 -26.58 22.57 2.45
N TRP A 88 -26.65 21.24 2.32
CA TRP A 88 -27.16 20.53 1.14
C TRP A 88 -27.74 19.18 1.54
N ASP A 89 -28.95 19.19 2.09
CA ASP A 89 -29.66 17.97 2.49
C ASP A 89 -30.68 17.51 1.44
N CYS A 90 -30.69 18.07 0.23
CA CYS A 90 -31.67 17.72 -0.82
C CYS A 90 -33.14 17.73 -0.35
N GLY A 91 -33.47 18.51 0.70
CA GLY A 91 -34.80 18.54 1.33
C GLY A 91 -35.03 17.54 2.47
N TYR A 92 -34.02 16.80 2.93
CA TYR A 92 -34.11 15.93 4.11
C TYR A 92 -34.21 16.77 5.40
N ALA A 93 -35.26 16.54 6.19
CA ALA A 93 -35.53 17.27 7.42
C ALA A 93 -34.52 16.96 8.56
N ARG A 94 -33.83 15.82 8.50
CA ARG A 94 -32.85 15.39 9.52
C ARG A 94 -31.81 14.44 8.90
N PRO A 95 -30.74 14.95 8.28
CA PRO A 95 -29.69 14.11 7.73
C PRO A 95 -29.04 13.29 8.84
N THR A 96 -28.71 12.04 8.53
CA THR A 96 -27.94 11.17 9.43
C THR A 96 -26.63 10.78 8.76
N PRO A 97 -25.54 10.49 9.50
CA PRO A 97 -24.28 10.04 8.92
C PRO A 97 -24.41 8.81 8.01
N ARG A 98 -25.48 8.01 8.16
CA ARG A 98 -25.78 6.84 7.31
C ARG A 98 -26.21 7.20 5.89
N MET A 99 -26.62 8.45 5.65
CA MET A 99 -27.03 8.94 4.33
C MET A 99 -25.84 9.45 3.50
N GLN A 100 -24.65 9.53 4.11
CA GLN A 100 -23.43 9.95 3.41
C GLN A 100 -22.93 8.83 2.49
N TYR A 101 -22.39 9.21 1.35
CA TYR A 101 -21.67 8.29 0.49
C TYR A 101 -20.52 7.64 1.27
N THR A 102 -20.47 6.31 1.21
CA THR A 102 -19.43 5.51 1.86
C THR A 102 -18.24 5.36 0.93
N ALA A 103 -17.13 4.81 1.46
CA ALA A 103 -15.97 4.43 0.66
C ALA A 103 -16.33 3.48 -0.50
N SER A 104 -17.30 2.58 -0.31
CA SER A 104 -17.75 1.66 -1.36
C SER A 104 -18.46 2.38 -2.51
N SER A 105 -19.29 3.40 -2.23
CA SER A 105 -19.90 4.23 -3.28
C SER A 105 -18.86 5.05 -4.04
N PHE A 106 -17.85 5.58 -3.35
CA PHE A 106 -16.75 6.32 -3.98
C PHE A 106 -15.92 5.43 -4.91
N ALA A 107 -15.63 4.19 -4.48
CA ALA A 107 -14.87 3.22 -5.27
C ALA A 107 -15.69 2.55 -6.39
N GLN A 108 -17.02 2.69 -6.40
CA GLN A 108 -17.90 1.96 -7.31
C GLN A 108 -17.53 2.09 -8.79
N PRO A 109 -17.25 3.29 -9.34
CA PRO A 109 -16.89 3.41 -10.76
C PRO A 109 -15.63 2.62 -11.11
N LEU A 110 -14.68 2.57 -10.19
CA LEU A 110 -13.43 1.83 -10.36
C LEU A 110 -13.67 0.31 -10.29
N THR A 111 -14.47 -0.15 -9.32
CA THR A 111 -14.82 -1.57 -9.20
C THR A 111 -15.66 -2.07 -10.38
N ASP A 112 -16.52 -1.21 -10.94
CA ASP A 112 -17.34 -1.53 -12.12
C ASP A 112 -16.47 -1.58 -13.39
N LEU A 113 -15.50 -0.66 -13.54
CA LEU A 113 -14.55 -0.66 -14.66
C LEU A 113 -13.65 -1.91 -14.65
N PHE A 114 -13.12 -2.28 -13.48
CA PHE A 114 -12.22 -3.41 -13.32
C PHE A 114 -12.94 -4.71 -12.89
N ARG A 115 -14.24 -4.84 -13.19
CA ARG A 115 -15.06 -5.98 -12.77
C ARG A 115 -14.50 -7.35 -13.19
N ILE A 116 -13.82 -7.42 -14.35
CA ILE A 116 -13.19 -8.64 -14.86
C ILE A 116 -12.09 -9.16 -13.91
N PHE A 117 -11.40 -8.25 -13.21
CA PHE A 117 -10.30 -8.59 -12.32
C PHE A 117 -10.70 -8.65 -10.85
N LEU A 118 -11.63 -7.79 -10.42
CA LEU A 118 -12.03 -7.65 -9.01
C LEU A 118 -13.21 -8.53 -8.62
N GLU A 119 -14.04 -8.92 -9.59
CA GLU A 119 -15.24 -9.76 -9.37
C GLU A 119 -16.16 -9.25 -8.26
N THR A 120 -16.26 -7.92 -8.13
CA THR A 120 -17.03 -7.27 -7.06
C THR A 120 -18.49 -7.66 -7.15
N ARG A 121 -19.02 -8.21 -6.04
CA ARG A 121 -20.40 -8.68 -5.90
C ARG A 121 -21.23 -7.64 -5.18
N LYS A 122 -22.40 -7.33 -5.72
CA LYS A 122 -23.39 -6.43 -5.11
C LYS A 122 -24.53 -7.29 -4.57
N HIS A 123 -24.92 -7.08 -3.32
CA HIS A 123 -26.02 -7.80 -2.67
C HIS A 123 -26.92 -6.82 -1.90
N GLY A 124 -28.20 -7.14 -1.77
CA GLY A 124 -29.14 -6.27 -1.08
C GLY A 124 -30.56 -6.40 -1.58
N THR A 125 -31.46 -5.67 -0.94
CA THR A 125 -32.87 -5.58 -1.30
C THR A 125 -33.09 -4.35 -2.17
N ALA A 126 -33.61 -4.58 -3.39
CA ALA A 126 -33.94 -3.50 -4.31
C ALA A 126 -35.03 -2.61 -3.72
N VAL A 127 -34.91 -1.31 -3.96
CA VAL A 127 -35.90 -0.33 -3.54
C VAL A 127 -37.09 -0.39 -4.51
N HIS A 128 -38.28 -0.62 -3.97
CA HIS A 128 -39.53 -0.64 -4.74
C HIS A 128 -40.54 0.36 -4.16
N GLY A 129 -41.18 1.13 -5.05
CA GLY A 129 -42.20 2.12 -4.69
C GLY A 129 -41.64 3.37 -4.00
N PHE A 130 -42.55 4.21 -3.53
CA PHE A 130 -42.21 5.39 -2.73
C PHE A 130 -42.18 5.02 -1.25
N PHE A 131 -41.15 5.47 -0.53
CA PHE A 131 -40.94 5.22 0.91
C PHE A 131 -40.90 3.72 1.29
N PRO A 132 -39.91 2.97 0.76
CA PRO A 132 -39.72 1.56 1.11
C PRO A 132 -39.48 1.43 2.63
N LYS A 133 -40.14 0.45 3.27
CA LYS A 133 -39.93 0.16 4.70
C LYS A 133 -38.56 -0.44 4.98
N GLU A 134 -38.03 -1.21 4.02
CA GLU A 134 -36.75 -1.90 4.13
C GLU A 134 -35.97 -1.77 2.81
N ALA A 135 -34.71 -1.38 2.92
CA ALA A 135 -33.77 -1.32 1.82
C ALA A 135 -32.37 -1.63 2.36
N SER A 136 -31.62 -2.47 1.65
CA SER A 136 -30.27 -2.84 2.02
C SER A 136 -29.41 -2.90 0.77
N PHE A 137 -28.17 -2.44 0.89
CA PHE A 137 -27.17 -2.51 -0.17
C PHE A 137 -25.81 -2.78 0.46
N GLY A 138 -25.11 -3.75 -0.09
CA GLY A 138 -23.77 -4.14 0.31
C GLY A 138 -22.96 -4.56 -0.91
N THR A 139 -21.67 -4.36 -0.79
CA THR A 139 -20.70 -4.69 -1.83
C THR A 139 -19.59 -5.50 -1.19
N ASP A 140 -19.23 -6.60 -1.81
CA ASP A 140 -18.13 -7.46 -1.40
C ASP A 140 -17.16 -7.63 -2.58
N THR A 141 -15.87 -7.44 -2.33
CA THR A 141 -14.82 -7.52 -3.34
C THR A 141 -13.81 -8.59 -2.88
N PRO A 142 -13.96 -9.84 -3.35
CA PRO A 142 -13.04 -10.91 -2.96
C PRO A 142 -11.63 -10.65 -3.51
N ASP A 143 -10.62 -11.17 -2.82
CA ASP A 143 -9.24 -11.14 -3.31
C ASP A 143 -9.05 -12.20 -4.40
N THR A 144 -9.21 -11.77 -5.65
CA THR A 144 -9.13 -12.65 -6.82
C THR A 144 -7.76 -13.31 -6.96
N ALA A 145 -6.67 -12.63 -6.59
CA ALA A 145 -5.33 -13.24 -6.62
C ALA A 145 -5.23 -14.35 -5.58
N ARG A 146 -5.74 -14.12 -4.37
CA ARG A 146 -5.81 -15.16 -3.35
C ARG A 146 -6.62 -16.36 -3.80
N GLU A 147 -7.82 -16.15 -4.33
CA GLU A 147 -8.72 -17.25 -4.67
C GLU A 147 -8.30 -18.03 -5.92
N ARG A 148 -7.77 -17.34 -6.94
CA ARG A 148 -7.46 -17.95 -8.24
C ARG A 148 -6.00 -18.35 -8.42
N LEU A 149 -5.07 -17.71 -7.73
CA LEU A 149 -3.65 -17.99 -7.86
C LEU A 149 -3.13 -18.70 -6.61
N PHE A 150 -3.20 -18.05 -5.45
CA PHE A 150 -2.54 -18.56 -4.25
C PHE A 150 -3.22 -19.79 -3.66
N ALA A 151 -4.55 -19.80 -3.56
CA ALA A 151 -5.30 -20.93 -3.02
C ALA A 151 -5.07 -22.23 -3.81
N PRO A 152 -5.21 -22.28 -5.15
CA PRO A 152 -4.92 -23.51 -5.89
C PRO A 152 -3.45 -23.87 -5.88
N LEU A 153 -2.53 -22.89 -5.93
CA LEU A 153 -1.10 -23.14 -5.82
C LEU A 153 -0.75 -23.83 -4.49
N PHE A 154 -1.22 -23.30 -3.36
CA PHE A 154 -0.97 -23.89 -2.06
C PHE A 154 -1.64 -25.25 -1.90
N ARG A 155 -2.87 -25.43 -2.38
CA ARG A 155 -3.51 -26.76 -2.41
C ARG A 155 -2.72 -27.75 -3.26
N GLY A 156 -2.15 -27.31 -4.39
CA GLY A 156 -1.30 -28.13 -5.25
C GLY A 156 -0.01 -28.55 -4.56
N ILE A 157 0.68 -27.60 -3.90
CA ILE A 157 1.87 -27.87 -3.09
C ILE A 157 1.53 -28.84 -1.95
N ASP A 158 0.43 -28.60 -1.23
CA ASP A 158 -0.03 -29.48 -0.16
C ASP A 158 -0.33 -30.89 -0.66
N HIS A 159 -0.90 -31.03 -1.85
CA HIS A 159 -1.18 -32.33 -2.45
C HIS A 159 0.11 -33.05 -2.88
N ALA A 160 1.07 -32.32 -3.46
CA ALA A 160 2.38 -32.85 -3.85
C ALA A 160 3.22 -33.26 -2.64
N LEU A 161 3.13 -32.53 -1.53
CA LEU A 161 3.85 -32.81 -0.28
C LEU A 161 3.11 -33.76 0.66
N ALA A 162 1.80 -33.98 0.48
CA ALA A 162 1.03 -34.94 1.26
C ALA A 162 1.63 -36.36 1.31
N PRO A 163 2.12 -36.97 0.21
CA PRO A 163 2.77 -38.28 0.26
C PRO A 163 4.11 -38.25 1.01
N ILE A 164 4.92 -37.21 0.84
CA ILE A 164 6.19 -37.03 1.59
C ILE A 164 5.88 -36.92 3.08
N ARG A 165 4.85 -36.14 3.44
CA ARG A 165 4.38 -36.01 4.81
C ARG A 165 3.92 -37.35 5.37
N LYS A 166 3.22 -38.20 4.61
CA LYS A 166 2.87 -39.58 5.04
C LYS A 166 4.10 -40.45 5.26
N MET A 167 5.13 -40.35 4.42
CA MET A 167 6.39 -41.08 4.55
C MET A 167 7.19 -40.69 5.80
N GLN A 168 6.96 -39.50 6.34
CA GLN A 168 7.58 -39.02 7.59
C GLN A 168 6.86 -39.45 8.87
N HIS A 169 5.84 -40.32 8.81
CA HIS A 169 5.11 -40.77 10.00
C HIS A 169 5.62 -42.14 10.51
N GLY A 170 6.55 -42.09 11.47
CA GLY A 170 6.57 -43.01 12.63
C GLY A 170 7.25 -44.38 12.50
N ARG A 171 7.77 -44.78 11.32
CA ARG A 171 8.43 -46.09 11.16
C ARG A 171 9.94 -45.92 10.99
N ILE A 172 10.69 -46.10 12.08
CA ILE A 172 12.16 -45.97 12.14
C ILE A 172 12.85 -46.76 11.01
N HIS A 173 12.33 -47.93 10.65
CA HIS A 173 12.85 -48.79 9.59
C HIS A 173 12.86 -48.12 8.20
N GLU A 174 11.87 -47.27 7.89
CA GLU A 174 11.80 -46.56 6.61
C GLU A 174 12.88 -45.48 6.54
N TYR A 175 13.15 -44.78 7.65
CA TYR A 175 14.26 -43.80 7.73
C TYR A 175 15.63 -44.43 7.50
N LEU A 176 15.90 -45.58 8.14
CA LEU A 176 17.17 -46.28 7.99
C LEU A 176 17.38 -46.72 6.53
N LEU A 177 16.33 -47.19 5.86
CA LEU A 177 16.38 -47.57 4.45
C LEU A 177 16.68 -46.35 3.55
N TYR A 178 16.01 -45.22 3.76
CA TYR A 178 16.27 -44.01 2.98
C TYR A 178 17.70 -43.50 3.17
N ILE A 179 18.22 -43.47 4.41
CA ILE A 179 19.60 -43.07 4.68
C ILE A 179 20.58 -44.01 3.96
N ALA A 180 20.37 -45.33 4.04
CA ALA A 180 21.22 -46.31 3.36
C ALA A 180 21.21 -46.13 1.82
N ILE A 181 20.03 -45.93 1.21
CA ILE A 181 19.90 -45.70 -0.23
C ILE A 181 20.64 -44.42 -0.65
N VAL A 182 20.44 -43.31 0.08
CA VAL A 182 21.12 -42.04 -0.21
C VAL A 182 22.63 -42.18 -0.08
N LEU A 183 23.11 -42.91 0.94
CA LEU A 183 24.53 -43.17 1.15
C LEU A 183 25.14 -43.98 -0.01
N VAL A 184 24.47 -45.04 -0.46
CA VAL A 184 24.90 -45.85 -1.61
C VAL A 184 24.93 -45.02 -2.88
N LEU A 185 23.90 -44.22 -3.15
CA LEU A 185 23.86 -43.32 -4.32
C LEU A 185 25.00 -42.30 -4.29
N LEU A 186 25.28 -41.69 -3.15
CA LEU A 186 26.40 -40.75 -2.99
C LEU A 186 27.76 -41.44 -3.17
N LEU A 187 27.92 -42.67 -2.68
CA LEU A 187 29.14 -43.46 -2.88
C LEU A 187 29.34 -43.83 -4.35
N LEU A 188 28.28 -44.27 -5.04
CA LEU A 188 28.32 -44.56 -6.47
C LEU A 188 28.61 -43.30 -7.29
N TRP A 189 27.99 -42.17 -6.94
CA TRP A 189 28.26 -40.89 -7.60
C TRP A 189 29.71 -40.45 -7.40
N LYS A 190 30.25 -40.56 -6.18
CA LYS A 190 31.65 -40.23 -5.90
C LYS A 190 32.64 -41.23 -6.53
N ALA A 191 32.26 -42.50 -6.65
CA ALA A 191 33.05 -43.51 -7.34
C ALA A 191 33.04 -43.31 -8.87
N GLY A 192 31.91 -42.89 -9.44
CA GLY A 192 31.76 -42.58 -10.86
C GLY A 192 32.29 -41.21 -11.28
N GLY A 193 32.40 -40.26 -10.34
CA GLY A 193 32.98 -38.93 -10.54
C GLY A 193 34.51 -38.87 -10.41
N ARG A 194 35.20 -40.02 -10.40
CA ARG A 194 36.66 -40.10 -10.55
C ARG A 194 37.03 -40.23 -12.02
N GLN A 195 37.04 -39.09 -12.70
CA GLN A 195 37.98 -38.77 -13.78
C GLN A 195 38.59 -37.40 -13.48
#